data_AF-A0A0R3BPC3-F1
#
_entry.id   AF-A0A0R3BPC3-F1
#
_cell.length_a   1.000
_cell.length_b   1.000
_cell.length_c   1.000
_cell.angle_alpha   90.00
_cell.angle_beta   90.00
_cell.angle_gamma   90.00
#
_symmetry.space_group_name_H-M   'P 1'
#
loop_
_entity.id
_entity.type
_entity.pdbx_description
1 polymer ?
#
loop_
_entity_poly.entity_id
_entity_poly.type
_entity_poly.pdbx_seq_one_letter_code
_entity_poly.pdbx_strand_id
1 'polypeptide(L)'
;MEGKFMFSELENECINREVERLNLPNSRIKHFAPVSYAQAGEDVILEGMLAARLSKSQRSWESVFYFEIGANHPISTSNTYLMYQRGAQGVLVEPNPELGALIRTVRPRDVLVPYVVLPTSGASATLFIGNAHELSSLNEAHIKSFGDFDGLGGVREHIEVSAIAINELLTPYANKIDFLSIDCEGLDYDLVRAIDHERIKPAIIQCEPSEHFLGGNTARIIDLMESRAYRLAAVTDLNVIFERLN
;
A
#
# COMPACT_ATOMS: atom_id res chain seq x y z
N MET A 1 20.17 24.56 -2.10
CA MET A 1 20.54 23.31 -2.82
C MET A 1 21.21 22.42 -1.81
N GLU A 2 20.42 21.81 -0.92
CA GLU A 2 20.92 20.75 -0.05
C GLU A 2 20.75 19.45 -0.82
N GLY A 3 21.84 18.71 -0.98
CA GLY A 3 21.80 17.39 -1.61
C GLY A 3 20.83 16.52 -0.85
N LYS A 4 19.80 16.00 -1.53
CA LYS A 4 18.94 14.96 -0.97
C LYS A 4 19.85 13.79 -0.60
N PHE A 5 20.08 13.58 0.69
CA PHE A 5 20.58 12.32 1.21
C PHE A 5 19.61 11.23 0.72
N MET A 6 20.01 10.46 -0.29
CA MET A 6 19.28 9.26 -0.66
C MET A 6 19.78 8.15 0.25
N PHE A 7 18.88 7.56 1.04
CA PHE A 7 19.19 6.46 1.96
C PHE A 7 19.84 5.24 1.27
N SER A 8 19.87 5.19 -0.07
CA SER A 8 20.59 4.21 -0.89
C SER A 8 22.12 4.27 -0.79
N GLU A 9 22.69 5.18 -0.01
CA GLU A 9 24.15 5.31 0.18
C GLU A 9 24.67 4.61 1.45
N LEU A 10 23.79 4.04 2.28
CA LEU A 10 24.18 3.29 3.48
C LEU A 10 24.55 1.86 3.11
N GLU A 11 25.81 1.48 3.35
CA GLU A 11 26.24 0.09 3.24
C GLU A 11 25.39 -0.80 4.15
N ASN A 12 25.15 -2.03 3.72
CA ASN A 12 24.33 -2.96 4.47
C ASN A 12 25.08 -3.44 5.71
N GLU A 13 24.79 -2.82 6.85
CA GLU A 13 25.44 -3.12 8.12
C GLU A 13 25.19 -4.55 8.61
N CYS A 14 24.09 -5.20 8.20
CA CYS A 14 23.89 -6.62 8.51
C CYS A 14 24.94 -7.47 7.81
N ILE A 15 25.24 -7.18 6.54
CA ILE A 15 26.31 -7.88 5.80
C ILE A 15 27.67 -7.57 6.45
N ASN A 16 27.96 -6.29 6.71
CA ASN A 16 29.25 -5.87 7.26
C ASN A 16 29.52 -6.54 8.62
N ARG A 17 28.52 -6.58 9.51
CA ARG A 17 28.64 -7.22 10.83
C ARG A 17 28.84 -8.72 10.74
N GLU A 18 28.16 -9.41 9.83
CA GLU A 18 28.35 -10.87 9.67
C GLU A 18 29.71 -11.22 9.07
N VAL A 19 30.20 -10.42 8.12
CA VAL A 19 31.56 -10.55 7.58
C VAL A 19 32.59 -10.38 8.69
N GLU A 20 32.45 -9.34 9.53
CA GLU A 20 33.32 -9.09 10.67
C GLU A 20 33.24 -10.22 11.71
N ARG A 21 32.03 -10.61 12.11
CA ARG A 21 31.79 -11.69 13.10
C ARG A 21 32.46 -13.00 12.73
N LEU A 22 32.53 -13.31 11.44
CA LEU A 22 33.13 -14.54 10.91
C LEU A 22 34.61 -14.36 10.49
N ASN A 23 35.21 -13.18 10.72
CA ASN A 23 36.56 -12.82 10.27
C ASN A 23 36.79 -13.07 8.77
N LEU A 24 35.78 -12.80 7.95
CA LEU A 24 35.86 -12.92 6.50
C LEU A 24 36.49 -11.65 5.89
N PRO A 25 37.15 -11.75 4.72
CA PRO A 25 37.56 -10.56 4.00
C PRO A 25 36.33 -9.75 3.53
N ASN A 26 36.41 -8.42 3.60
CA ASN A 26 35.35 -7.54 3.11
C ASN A 26 34.99 -7.83 1.65
N SER A 27 33.69 -7.81 1.36
CA SER A 27 33.20 -7.91 -0.02
C SER A 27 33.74 -6.74 -0.84
N ARG A 28 34.32 -7.05 -2.00
CA ARG A 28 34.74 -6.04 -2.99
C ARG A 28 33.54 -5.38 -3.67
N ILE A 29 32.40 -6.06 -3.71
CA ILE A 29 31.15 -5.53 -4.23
C ILE A 29 30.38 -4.98 -3.04
N LYS A 30 30.35 -3.65 -2.92
CA LYS A 30 29.56 -2.98 -1.88
C LYS A 30 28.08 -3.26 -2.10
N HIS A 31 27.40 -3.65 -1.03
CA HIS A 31 25.96 -3.88 -1.01
C HIS A 31 25.34 -2.85 -0.10
N PHE A 32 24.31 -2.18 -0.58
CA PHE A 32 23.60 -1.14 0.14
C PHE A 32 22.31 -1.73 0.72
N ALA A 33 21.91 -1.27 1.90
CA ALA A 33 20.66 -1.71 2.47
C ALA A 33 19.50 -1.21 1.59
N PRO A 34 18.53 -2.07 1.22
CA PRO A 34 17.34 -1.59 0.52
C PRO A 34 16.59 -0.63 1.45
N VAL A 35 16.22 0.53 0.90
CA VAL A 35 15.34 1.46 1.60
C VAL A 35 13.93 0.90 1.53
N SER A 36 13.28 0.77 2.67
CA SER A 36 11.94 0.21 2.80
C SER A 36 11.13 1.07 3.76
N TYR A 37 9.88 1.31 3.40
CA TYR A 37 8.87 2.03 4.16
C TYR A 37 7.65 1.15 4.45
N ALA A 38 7.50 0.03 3.73
CA ALA A 38 6.49 -0.98 3.96
C ALA A 38 6.73 -1.78 5.26
N GLN A 39 5.67 -2.41 5.77
CA GLN A 39 5.69 -3.14 7.03
C GLN A 39 6.50 -4.45 6.95
N ALA A 40 6.42 -5.18 5.83
CA ALA A 40 7.15 -6.42 5.60
C ALA A 40 8.04 -6.38 4.34
N GLY A 41 8.39 -5.19 3.86
CA GLY A 41 9.27 -4.99 2.70
C GLY A 41 8.58 -5.15 1.34
N GLU A 42 7.25 -5.07 1.30
CA GLU A 42 6.46 -5.15 0.07
C GLU A 42 6.85 -4.09 -0.95
N ASP A 43 7.14 -2.86 -0.51
CA ASP A 43 7.55 -1.77 -1.39
C ASP A 43 8.84 -2.07 -2.15
N VAL A 44 9.78 -2.82 -1.58
CA VAL A 44 10.99 -3.30 -2.26
C VAL A 44 10.65 -4.33 -3.35
N ILE A 45 9.71 -5.24 -3.08
CA ILE A 45 9.22 -6.22 -4.06
C ILE A 45 8.54 -5.49 -5.23
N LEU A 46 7.62 -4.57 -4.90
CA LEU A 46 6.89 -3.76 -5.87
C LEU A 46 7.83 -2.88 -6.70
N GLU A 47 8.85 -2.29 -6.06
CA GLU A 47 9.86 -1.49 -6.74
C GLU A 47 10.61 -2.31 -7.80
N GLY A 48 11.04 -3.52 -7.45
CA GLY A 48 11.69 -4.44 -8.39
C GLY A 48 10.77 -4.84 -9.55
N MET A 49 9.51 -5.16 -9.27
CA MET A 49 8.52 -5.50 -10.29
C MET A 49 8.28 -4.34 -11.25
N LEU A 50 8.04 -3.13 -10.73
CA LEU A 50 7.82 -1.94 -11.54
C LEU A 50 9.08 -1.55 -12.32
N ALA A 51 10.27 -1.60 -11.72
CA ALA A 51 11.53 -1.32 -12.41
C ALA A 51 11.72 -2.22 -13.63
N ALA A 52 11.42 -3.52 -13.51
CA ALA A 52 11.47 -4.44 -14.63
C ALA A 52 10.48 -4.06 -15.76
N ARG A 53 9.27 -3.62 -15.40
CA ARG A 53 8.25 -3.17 -16.37
C ARG A 53 8.63 -1.85 -17.04
N LEU A 54 9.14 -0.89 -16.27
CA LEU A 54 9.63 0.41 -16.74
C LEU A 54 10.79 0.22 -17.73
N SER A 55 11.75 -0.64 -17.40
CA SER A 55 12.87 -0.98 -18.28
C SER A 55 12.39 -1.56 -19.61
N LYS A 56 11.47 -2.52 -19.59
CA LYS A 56 10.89 -3.13 -20.81
C LYS A 56 10.09 -2.15 -21.65
N SER A 57 9.39 -1.21 -21.03
CA SER A 57 8.54 -0.21 -21.70
C SER A 57 9.25 1.11 -21.98
N GLN A 58 10.53 1.23 -21.63
CA GLN A 58 11.32 2.47 -21.74
C GLN A 58 10.68 3.69 -21.05
N ARG A 59 9.97 3.44 -19.96
CA ARG A 59 9.34 4.45 -19.10
C ARG A 59 10.25 4.79 -17.92
N SER A 60 10.07 5.98 -17.35
CA SER A 60 10.75 6.40 -16.12
C SER A 60 9.81 6.35 -14.90
N TRP A 61 10.37 6.46 -13.71
CA TRP A 61 9.63 6.46 -12.44
C TRP A 61 8.60 7.59 -12.34
N GLU A 62 8.89 8.77 -12.91
CA GLU A 62 7.97 9.92 -12.94
C GLU A 62 6.70 9.65 -13.75
N SER A 63 6.73 8.62 -14.61
CA SER A 63 5.56 8.19 -15.36
C SER A 63 4.71 7.15 -14.62
N VAL A 64 5.20 6.60 -13.51
CA VAL A 64 4.44 5.62 -12.71
C VAL A 64 3.28 6.32 -12.02
N PHE A 65 2.11 5.72 -12.14
CA PHE A 65 0.91 6.19 -11.45
C PHE A 65 0.34 5.09 -10.54
N TYR A 66 0.21 5.38 -9.24
CA TYR A 66 -0.38 4.46 -8.28
C TYR A 66 -1.71 4.94 -7.70
N PHE A 67 -2.46 4.01 -7.15
CA PHE A 67 -3.60 4.27 -6.28
C PHE A 67 -3.37 3.53 -4.96
N GLU A 68 -3.53 4.20 -3.84
CA GLU A 68 -3.44 3.59 -2.50
C GLU A 68 -4.76 3.85 -1.79
N ILE A 69 -5.57 2.80 -1.63
CA ILE A 69 -6.86 2.85 -0.92
C ILE A 69 -6.61 2.38 0.51
N GLY A 70 -6.74 3.29 1.48
CA GLY A 70 -6.24 3.10 2.84
C GLY A 70 -4.80 3.58 2.99
N ALA A 71 -4.55 4.84 2.63
CA ALA A 71 -3.18 5.37 2.57
C ALA A 71 -2.52 5.57 3.95
N ASN A 72 -3.31 5.69 5.01
CA ASN A 72 -2.85 5.75 6.39
C ASN A 72 -1.73 6.80 6.62
N HIS A 73 -0.70 6.48 7.41
CA HIS A 73 0.42 7.38 7.63
C HIS A 73 1.20 7.61 6.31
N PRO A 74 1.57 8.87 5.94
CA PRO A 74 2.18 9.17 4.64
C PRO A 74 3.59 8.63 4.40
N ILE A 75 4.17 7.85 5.31
CA ILE A 75 5.57 7.38 5.23
C ILE A 75 5.67 6.00 5.85
N SER A 76 5.35 5.90 7.14
CA SER A 76 5.38 4.63 7.86
C SER A 76 4.40 3.65 7.22
N THR A 77 4.82 2.39 7.13
CA THR A 77 4.06 1.25 6.59
C THR A 77 3.47 1.48 5.19
N SER A 78 3.99 2.44 4.42
CA SER A 78 3.45 2.75 3.08
C SER A 78 4.11 1.92 1.99
N ASN A 79 3.27 1.28 1.18
CA ASN A 79 3.71 0.48 0.04
C ASN A 79 4.04 1.32 -1.20
N THR A 80 3.70 2.62 -1.19
CA THR A 80 3.92 3.53 -2.32
C THR A 80 4.97 4.61 -2.05
N TYR A 81 5.36 4.87 -0.80
CA TYR A 81 6.26 5.97 -0.48
C TYR A 81 7.66 5.80 -1.09
N LEU A 82 8.18 4.57 -1.21
CA LEU A 82 9.42 4.31 -1.94
C LEU A 82 9.33 4.75 -3.41
N MET A 83 8.20 4.48 -4.07
CA MET A 83 7.95 4.92 -5.45
C MET A 83 7.82 6.44 -5.53
N TYR A 84 7.14 7.05 -4.55
CA TYR A 84 7.04 8.50 -4.43
C TYR A 84 8.43 9.15 -4.35
N GLN A 85 9.34 8.61 -3.54
CA GLN A 85 10.73 9.09 -3.46
C GLN A 85 11.47 9.03 -4.80
N ARG A 86 11.10 8.07 -5.66
CA ARG A 86 11.64 7.92 -7.02
C ARG A 86 10.98 8.84 -8.06
N GLY A 87 10.04 9.68 -7.66
CA GLY A 87 9.39 10.67 -8.53
C GLY A 87 8.01 10.26 -9.04
N ALA A 88 7.53 9.05 -8.72
CA ALA A 88 6.17 8.65 -8.99
C ALA A 88 5.16 9.52 -8.23
N GLN A 89 3.90 9.47 -8.67
CA GLN A 89 2.78 10.16 -8.04
C GLN A 89 1.51 9.33 -8.20
N GLY A 90 0.48 9.63 -7.44
CA GLY A 90 -0.76 8.89 -7.51
C GLY A 90 -1.91 9.53 -6.77
N VAL A 91 -2.92 8.70 -6.49
CA VAL A 91 -4.05 9.06 -5.64
C VAL A 91 -3.96 8.28 -4.35
N LEU A 92 -4.11 8.99 -3.24
CA LEU A 92 -4.17 8.44 -1.89
C LEU A 92 -5.58 8.61 -1.37
N VAL A 93 -6.19 7.54 -0.88
CA VAL A 93 -7.51 7.59 -0.27
C VAL A 93 -7.38 7.39 1.22
N GLU A 94 -7.72 8.43 1.98
CA GLU A 94 -7.60 8.44 3.44
C GLU A 94 -8.72 9.27 4.04
N PRO A 95 -9.76 8.65 4.64
CA PRO A 95 -10.89 9.36 5.21
C PRO A 95 -10.60 10.03 6.56
N ASN A 96 -9.58 9.62 7.31
CA ASN A 96 -9.21 10.23 8.58
C ASN A 96 -8.63 11.64 8.34
N PRO A 97 -9.29 12.72 8.81
CA PRO A 97 -8.83 14.10 8.56
C PRO A 97 -7.44 14.42 9.11
N GLU A 98 -7.01 13.79 10.20
CA GLU A 98 -5.71 14.01 10.83
C GLU A 98 -4.59 13.43 9.97
N LEU A 99 -4.75 12.17 9.51
CA LEU A 99 -3.83 11.54 8.54
C LEU A 99 -3.84 12.28 7.20
N GLY A 100 -5.02 12.72 6.74
CA GLY A 100 -5.14 13.54 5.54
C GLY A 100 -4.36 14.87 5.63
N ALA A 101 -4.26 15.49 6.80
CA ALA A 101 -3.45 16.69 7.00
C ALA A 101 -1.95 16.39 6.89
N LEU A 102 -1.50 15.26 7.45
CA LEU A 102 -0.11 14.80 7.32
C LEU A 102 0.23 14.48 5.85
N ILE A 103 -0.65 13.75 5.14
CA ILE A 103 -0.50 13.41 3.72
C ILE A 103 -0.32 14.67 2.87
N ARG A 104 -1.19 15.67 3.02
CA ARG A 104 -1.07 16.93 2.26
C ARG A 104 0.26 17.65 2.47
N THR A 105 0.83 17.52 3.67
CA THR A 105 2.10 18.15 4.03
C THR A 105 3.29 17.38 3.45
N VAL A 106 3.29 16.06 3.59
CA VAL A 106 4.45 15.20 3.29
C VAL A 106 4.47 14.75 1.82
N ARG A 107 3.29 14.56 1.21
CA ARG A 107 3.13 13.99 -0.13
C ARG A 107 2.43 14.97 -1.11
N PRO A 108 2.89 16.22 -1.29
CA PRO A 108 2.18 17.24 -2.06
C PRO A 108 2.06 16.99 -3.57
N ARG A 109 2.71 15.95 -4.12
CA ARG A 109 2.51 15.54 -5.53
C ARG A 109 1.34 14.58 -5.69
N ASP A 110 0.93 13.92 -4.60
CA ASP A 110 -0.19 13.01 -4.60
C ASP A 110 -1.51 13.77 -4.45
N VAL A 111 -2.54 13.26 -5.10
CA VAL A 111 -3.91 13.74 -4.91
C VAL A 111 -4.53 12.98 -3.75
N LEU A 112 -4.93 13.69 -2.71
CA LEU A 112 -5.66 13.12 -1.59
C LEU A 112 -7.16 13.12 -1.86
N VAL A 113 -7.79 11.95 -1.70
CA VAL A 113 -9.23 11.74 -1.72
C VAL A 113 -9.69 11.42 -0.29
N PRO A 114 -10.33 12.36 0.43
CA PRO A 114 -10.73 12.16 1.82
C PRO A 114 -12.10 11.48 1.93
N TYR A 115 -12.24 10.30 1.33
CA TYR A 115 -13.49 9.54 1.27
C TYR A 115 -13.25 8.12 1.73
N VAL A 116 -14.30 7.48 2.23
CA VAL A 116 -14.36 6.04 2.37
C VAL A 116 -14.66 5.42 1.01
N VAL A 117 -13.96 4.34 0.66
CA VAL A 117 -14.27 3.58 -0.56
C VAL A 117 -15.17 2.41 -0.23
N LEU A 118 -16.26 2.28 -0.98
CA LEU A 118 -17.22 1.20 -0.83
C LEU A 118 -17.34 0.40 -2.14
N PRO A 119 -17.77 -0.89 -2.08
CA PRO A 119 -18.07 -1.69 -3.27
C PRO A 119 -19.12 -1.07 -4.19
N THR A 120 -20.09 -0.36 -3.62
CA THR A 120 -21.20 0.30 -4.33
C THR A 120 -21.41 1.72 -3.82
N SER A 121 -22.12 2.55 -4.58
CA SER A 121 -22.38 3.94 -4.21
C SER A 121 -23.07 4.04 -2.83
N GLY A 122 -22.61 4.99 -2.03
CA GLY A 122 -23.16 5.35 -0.73
C GLY A 122 -22.85 6.82 -0.46
N ALA A 123 -23.69 7.50 0.33
CA ALA A 123 -23.50 8.91 0.63
C ALA A 123 -22.43 9.14 1.72
N SER A 124 -22.47 8.32 2.77
CA SER A 124 -21.51 8.36 3.88
C SER A 124 -21.34 6.98 4.52
N ALA A 125 -20.33 6.86 5.37
CA ALA A 125 -20.13 5.74 6.28
C ALA A 125 -19.59 6.26 7.62
N THR A 126 -19.87 5.51 8.69
CA THR A 126 -19.26 5.73 10.00
C THR A 126 -17.84 5.19 10.02
N LEU A 127 -16.87 6.06 10.26
CA LEU A 127 -15.48 5.68 10.49
C LEU A 127 -15.19 5.73 12.00
N PHE A 128 -14.67 4.63 12.53
CA PHE A 128 -14.21 4.56 13.91
C PHE A 128 -12.73 4.95 13.94
N ILE A 129 -12.40 5.99 14.69
CA ILE A 129 -11.04 6.50 14.84
C ILE A 129 -10.38 5.81 16.03
N GLY A 130 -9.26 5.12 15.79
CA GLY A 130 -8.47 4.48 16.84
C GLY A 130 -7.78 5.48 17.78
N ASN A 131 -7.31 4.99 18.93
CA ASN A 131 -6.45 5.77 19.83
C ASN A 131 -5.11 6.11 19.16
N ALA A 132 -4.54 5.17 18.41
CA ALA A 132 -3.61 5.48 17.31
C ALA A 132 -4.42 5.74 16.04
N HIS A 133 -4.14 6.86 15.36
CA HIS A 133 -4.87 7.24 14.14
C HIS A 133 -4.74 6.18 13.06
N GLU A 134 -3.61 5.49 13.05
CA GLU A 134 -3.26 4.40 12.15
C GLU A 134 -4.13 3.16 12.33
N LEU A 135 -4.91 3.07 13.43
CA LEU A 135 -5.84 1.97 13.73
C LEU A 135 -7.30 2.42 13.55
N SER A 136 -7.60 3.07 12.43
CA SER A 136 -8.97 3.50 12.08
C SER A 136 -9.61 2.52 11.10
N SER A 137 -10.91 2.23 11.25
CA SER A 137 -11.62 1.27 10.38
C SER A 137 -13.11 1.57 10.34
N LEU A 138 -13.80 1.07 9.30
CA LEU A 138 -15.26 1.02 9.26
C LEU A 138 -15.85 -0.06 10.18
N ASN A 139 -15.00 -0.95 10.71
CA ASN A 139 -15.42 -2.05 11.56
C ASN A 139 -14.83 -1.91 12.96
N GLU A 140 -15.67 -1.57 13.94
CA GLU A 140 -15.26 -1.44 15.34
C GLU A 140 -14.66 -2.75 15.91
N ALA A 141 -15.16 -3.91 15.46
CA ALA A 141 -14.63 -5.20 15.89
C ALA A 141 -13.23 -5.48 15.32
N HIS A 142 -12.91 -4.93 14.15
CA HIS A 142 -11.56 -4.99 13.58
C HIS A 142 -10.56 -4.27 14.50
N ILE A 143 -10.87 -3.02 14.88
CA ILE A 143 -10.03 -2.23 15.80
C ILE A 143 -9.85 -2.96 17.13
N LYS A 144 -10.93 -3.54 17.67
CA LYS A 144 -10.89 -4.32 18.92
C LYS A 144 -10.08 -5.62 18.81
N SER A 145 -9.91 -6.17 17.61
CA SER A 145 -9.19 -7.43 17.40
C SER A 145 -7.68 -7.32 17.66
N PHE A 146 -7.12 -6.12 17.52
CA PHE A 146 -5.71 -5.84 17.85
C PHE A 146 -5.44 -5.80 19.36
N GLY A 147 -6.47 -5.84 20.20
CA GLY A 147 -6.32 -5.82 21.66
C GLY A 147 -5.73 -4.49 22.15
N ASP A 148 -5.03 -4.57 23.28
CA ASP A 148 -4.28 -3.44 23.83
C ASP A 148 -2.87 -3.43 23.23
N PHE A 149 -2.67 -2.61 22.19
CA PHE A 149 -1.40 -2.44 21.51
C PHE A 149 -0.54 -1.42 22.27
N ASP A 150 -0.01 -1.82 23.43
CA ASP A 150 0.78 -0.95 24.34
C ASP A 150 0.07 0.38 24.71
N GLY A 151 -1.24 0.34 24.97
CA GLY A 151 -2.05 1.52 25.29
C GLY A 151 -2.60 2.27 24.06
N LEU A 152 -2.27 1.83 22.84
CA LEU A 152 -2.75 2.41 21.59
C LEU A 152 -4.01 1.72 21.05
N GLY A 153 -4.43 0.62 21.67
CA GLY A 153 -5.62 -0.13 21.29
C GLY A 153 -6.92 0.61 21.62
N GLY A 154 -7.97 0.34 20.84
CA GLY A 154 -9.33 0.82 21.10
C GLY A 154 -9.74 2.05 20.29
N VAL A 155 -11.03 2.40 20.43
CA VAL A 155 -11.68 3.48 19.67
C VAL A 155 -11.71 4.75 20.50
N ARG A 156 -11.19 5.84 19.93
CA ARG A 156 -11.20 7.19 20.49
C ARG A 156 -12.53 7.89 20.24
N GLU A 157 -12.99 7.85 18.99
CA GLU A 157 -14.25 8.48 18.55
C GLU A 157 -14.78 7.84 17.26
N HIS A 158 -15.94 8.29 16.80
CA HIS A 158 -16.48 7.94 15.49
C HIS A 158 -16.90 9.21 14.75
N ILE A 159 -16.71 9.23 13.45
CA ILE A 159 -17.07 10.34 12.57
C ILE A 159 -17.85 9.84 11.35
N GLU A 160 -18.74 10.69 10.84
CA GLU A 160 -19.38 10.45 9.54
C GLU A 160 -18.52 11.05 8.43
N VAL A 161 -18.15 10.22 7.46
CA VAL A 161 -17.30 10.60 6.33
C VAL A 161 -18.00 10.27 5.02
N SER A 162 -17.80 11.10 4.01
CA SER A 162 -18.37 10.85 2.69
C SER A 162 -17.82 9.56 2.10
N ALA A 163 -18.66 8.83 1.37
CA ALA A 163 -18.29 7.60 0.70
C ALA A 163 -18.26 7.78 -0.82
N ILE A 164 -17.45 6.97 -1.51
CA ILE A 164 -17.38 6.88 -2.97
C ILE A 164 -17.33 5.41 -3.39
N ALA A 165 -18.00 5.08 -4.50
CA ALA A 165 -17.91 3.72 -5.03
C ALA A 165 -16.53 3.49 -5.67
N ILE A 166 -15.95 2.30 -5.49
CA ILE A 166 -14.63 1.97 -6.04
C ILE A 166 -14.54 2.19 -7.56
N ASN A 167 -15.59 1.83 -8.31
CA ASN A 167 -15.60 2.04 -9.76
C ASN A 167 -15.74 3.51 -10.15
N GLU A 168 -16.47 4.31 -9.38
CA GLU A 168 -16.59 5.75 -9.61
C GLU A 168 -15.23 6.44 -9.41
N LEU A 169 -14.52 6.03 -8.36
CA LEU A 169 -13.19 6.51 -8.01
C LEU A 169 -12.13 6.15 -9.05
N LEU A 170 -12.09 4.89 -9.49
CA LEU A 170 -11.02 4.37 -10.35
C LEU A 170 -11.26 4.62 -11.84
N THR A 171 -12.52 4.74 -12.28
CA THR A 171 -12.90 4.90 -13.69
C THR A 171 -12.15 6.03 -14.42
N PRO A 172 -11.98 7.24 -13.86
CA PRO A 172 -11.24 8.32 -14.52
C PRO A 172 -9.76 7.99 -14.79
N TYR A 173 -9.22 6.99 -14.10
CA TYR A 173 -7.81 6.60 -14.14
C TYR A 173 -7.58 5.20 -14.75
N ALA A 174 -8.63 4.52 -15.24
CA ALA A 174 -8.59 3.10 -15.59
C ALA A 174 -7.40 2.66 -16.47
N ASN A 175 -6.91 3.53 -17.37
CA ASN A 175 -5.80 3.25 -18.29
C ASN A 175 -4.42 3.76 -17.81
N LYS A 176 -4.33 4.32 -16.61
CA LYS A 176 -3.11 4.94 -16.08
C LYS A 176 -2.49 4.16 -14.92
N ILE A 177 -3.26 3.35 -14.21
CA ILE A 177 -2.84 2.73 -12.96
C ILE A 177 -1.79 1.66 -13.22
N ASP A 178 -0.56 1.90 -12.80
CA ASP A 178 0.50 0.90 -12.78
C ASP A 178 0.43 0.02 -11.53
N PHE A 179 0.08 0.62 -10.40
CA PHE A 179 -0.03 -0.07 -9.12
C PHE A 179 -1.30 0.34 -8.36
N LEU A 180 -2.06 -0.64 -7.87
CA LEU A 180 -3.20 -0.44 -6.98
C LEU A 180 -2.95 -1.18 -5.66
N SER A 181 -2.85 -0.44 -4.57
CA SER A 181 -2.85 -0.99 -3.21
C SER A 181 -4.25 -0.85 -2.62
N ILE A 182 -4.76 -1.93 -2.03
CA ILE A 182 -6.00 -1.93 -1.26
C ILE A 182 -5.66 -2.49 0.12
N ASP A 183 -5.83 -1.66 1.13
CA ASP A 183 -5.66 -2.00 2.53
C ASP A 183 -6.78 -1.29 3.30
N CYS A 184 -7.92 -1.95 3.43
CA CYS A 184 -9.12 -1.36 4.01
C CYS A 184 -9.62 -2.17 5.21
N GLU A 185 -8.69 -2.84 5.89
CA GLU A 185 -8.91 -3.44 7.20
C GLU A 185 -10.13 -4.39 7.21
N GLY A 186 -10.20 -5.25 6.17
CA GLY A 186 -11.19 -6.31 6.01
C GLY A 186 -12.24 -6.09 4.92
N LEU A 187 -12.25 -4.94 4.23
CA LEU A 187 -13.10 -4.70 3.05
C LEU A 187 -12.45 -5.06 1.71
N ASP A 188 -11.20 -5.48 1.76
CA ASP A 188 -10.29 -5.67 0.64
C ASP A 188 -10.85 -6.61 -0.42
N TYR A 189 -11.32 -7.80 -0.01
CA TYR A 189 -11.94 -8.75 -0.92
C TYR A 189 -13.18 -8.17 -1.61
N ASP A 190 -14.03 -7.46 -0.86
CA ASP A 190 -15.28 -6.91 -1.40
C ASP A 190 -15.01 -5.76 -2.37
N LEU A 191 -14.01 -4.94 -2.09
CA LEU A 191 -13.52 -3.90 -2.99
C LEU A 191 -12.94 -4.49 -4.26
N VAL A 192 -11.99 -5.42 -4.16
CA VAL A 192 -11.40 -6.11 -5.33
C VAL A 192 -12.48 -6.76 -6.16
N ARG A 193 -13.43 -7.48 -5.54
CA ARG A 193 -14.55 -8.12 -6.22
C ARG A 193 -15.41 -7.12 -6.99
N ALA A 194 -15.63 -5.94 -6.45
CA ALA A 194 -16.46 -4.92 -7.07
C ALA A 194 -15.80 -4.21 -8.26
N ILE A 195 -14.46 -4.22 -8.38
CA ILE A 195 -13.76 -3.59 -9.51
C ILE A 195 -14.26 -4.15 -10.85
N ASP A 196 -14.61 -3.24 -11.76
CA ASP A 196 -14.84 -3.53 -13.17
C ASP A 196 -13.52 -3.95 -13.84
N HIS A 197 -13.18 -5.23 -13.69
CA HIS A 197 -11.93 -5.83 -14.15
C HIS A 197 -11.78 -5.87 -15.67
N GLU A 198 -12.84 -5.65 -16.43
CA GLU A 198 -12.75 -5.51 -17.89
C GLU A 198 -12.16 -4.15 -18.27
N ARG A 199 -12.51 -3.11 -17.51
CA ARG A 199 -12.10 -1.73 -17.74
C ARG A 199 -10.87 -1.31 -16.95
N ILE A 200 -10.82 -1.62 -15.66
CA ILE A 200 -9.78 -1.19 -14.71
C ILE A 200 -8.82 -2.35 -14.51
N LYS A 201 -7.65 -2.25 -15.14
CA LYS A 201 -6.66 -3.33 -15.16
C LYS A 201 -5.28 -2.80 -14.75
N PRO A 202 -5.05 -2.52 -13.46
CA PRO A 202 -3.72 -2.19 -12.97
C PRO A 202 -2.67 -3.20 -13.42
N ALA A 203 -1.41 -2.78 -13.59
CA ALA A 203 -0.37 -3.73 -13.93
C ALA A 203 -0.03 -4.65 -12.74
N ILE A 204 -0.09 -4.09 -11.53
CA ILE A 204 0.15 -4.78 -10.26
C ILE A 204 -0.97 -4.38 -9.29
N ILE A 205 -1.47 -5.36 -8.53
CA ILE A 205 -2.42 -5.13 -7.45
C ILE A 205 -1.87 -5.76 -6.17
N GLN A 206 -1.90 -5.04 -5.07
CA GLN A 206 -1.68 -5.57 -3.73
C GLN A 206 -2.97 -5.49 -2.93
N CYS A 207 -3.22 -6.50 -2.10
CA CYS A 207 -4.32 -6.48 -1.12
C CYS A 207 -3.82 -6.96 0.24
N GLU A 208 -4.32 -6.36 1.31
CA GLU A 208 -4.20 -6.87 2.68
C GLU A 208 -5.41 -7.77 2.98
N PRO A 209 -5.27 -9.11 3.08
CA PRO A 209 -6.42 -9.97 3.33
C PRO A 209 -6.96 -9.88 4.76
N SER A 210 -6.22 -9.26 5.69
CA SER A 210 -6.51 -9.26 7.14
C SER A 210 -6.84 -10.67 7.66
N GLU A 211 -6.02 -11.67 7.31
CA GLU A 211 -6.28 -13.10 7.58
C GLU A 211 -6.51 -13.40 9.07
N HIS A 212 -5.86 -12.62 9.94
CA HIS A 212 -6.04 -12.69 11.39
C HIS A 212 -7.46 -12.35 11.85
N PHE A 213 -8.16 -11.49 11.09
CA PHE A 213 -9.53 -11.06 11.36
C PHE A 213 -10.56 -11.84 10.53
N LEU A 214 -10.27 -12.09 9.25
CA LEU A 214 -11.13 -12.84 8.32
C LEU A 214 -10.41 -14.11 7.82
N GLY A 215 -10.56 -15.20 8.56
CA GLY A 215 -9.98 -16.49 8.16
C GLY A 215 -10.45 -16.95 6.77
N GLY A 216 -9.50 -17.39 5.94
CA GLY A 216 -9.68 -17.83 4.56
C GLY A 216 -9.74 -16.69 3.52
N ASN A 217 -9.57 -15.43 3.92
CA ASN A 217 -9.68 -14.31 3.00
C ASN A 217 -8.52 -14.26 1.99
N THR A 218 -7.32 -14.69 2.40
CA THR A 218 -6.16 -14.82 1.50
C THR A 218 -6.47 -15.71 0.31
N ALA A 219 -7.00 -16.91 0.56
CA ALA A 219 -7.36 -17.85 -0.50
C ALA A 219 -8.45 -17.27 -1.42
N ARG A 220 -9.47 -16.62 -0.84
CA ARG A 220 -10.55 -16.00 -1.62
C ARG A 220 -10.05 -14.89 -2.56
N ILE A 221 -9.12 -14.05 -2.10
CA ILE A 221 -8.52 -13.00 -2.93
C ILE A 221 -7.67 -13.63 -4.04
N ILE A 222 -6.84 -14.64 -3.71
CA ILE A 222 -6.02 -15.35 -4.71
C ILE A 222 -6.90 -15.95 -5.82
N ASP A 223 -7.92 -16.74 -5.45
CA ASP A 223 -8.81 -17.38 -6.42
C ASP A 223 -9.51 -16.35 -7.33
N LEU A 224 -9.97 -15.25 -6.74
CA LEU A 224 -10.60 -14.16 -7.49
C LEU A 224 -9.64 -13.52 -8.49
N MET A 225 -8.42 -13.22 -8.06
CA MET A 225 -7.43 -12.55 -8.89
C MET A 225 -6.92 -13.45 -10.03
N GLU A 226 -6.71 -14.73 -9.75
CA GLU A 226 -6.34 -15.71 -10.78
C GLU A 226 -7.44 -15.88 -11.84
N SER A 227 -8.72 -15.85 -11.43
CA SER A 227 -9.85 -15.86 -12.37
C SER A 227 -9.91 -14.64 -13.29
N ARG A 228 -9.20 -13.55 -12.94
CA ARG A 228 -9.17 -12.26 -13.66
C ARG A 228 -7.85 -12.04 -14.41
N ALA A 229 -7.16 -13.12 -14.76
CA ALA A 229 -5.89 -13.08 -15.48
C ALA A 229 -4.79 -12.29 -14.73
N TYR A 230 -4.75 -12.41 -13.40
CA TYR A 230 -3.57 -12.06 -12.63
C TYR A 230 -2.88 -13.33 -12.14
N ARG A 231 -1.58 -13.27 -11.90
CA ARG A 231 -0.82 -14.31 -11.21
C ARG A 231 -0.41 -13.81 -9.84
N LEU A 232 -0.42 -14.69 -8.85
CA LEU A 232 0.21 -14.40 -7.56
C LEU A 232 1.73 -14.25 -7.77
N ALA A 233 2.26 -13.07 -7.41
CA ALA A 233 3.65 -12.72 -7.60
C ALA A 233 4.45 -12.82 -6.29
N ALA A 234 3.84 -12.44 -5.17
CA ALA A 234 4.45 -12.54 -3.84
C ALA A 234 3.38 -12.61 -2.75
N VAL A 235 3.77 -13.13 -1.58
CA VAL A 235 2.99 -13.19 -0.36
C VAL A 235 3.92 -12.81 0.79
N THR A 236 3.47 -11.89 1.65
CA THR A 236 4.07 -11.61 2.96
C THR A 236 3.12 -12.11 4.06
N ASP A 237 3.49 -11.95 5.32
CA ASP A 237 2.60 -12.29 6.44
C ASP A 237 1.34 -11.39 6.50
N LEU A 238 1.31 -10.30 5.73
CA LEU A 238 0.25 -9.29 5.73
C LEU A 238 -0.45 -9.16 4.38
N ASN A 239 0.31 -9.20 3.29
CA ASN A 239 -0.15 -8.79 1.97
C ASN A 239 0.03 -9.87 0.90
N VAL A 240 -0.87 -9.86 -0.07
CA VAL A 240 -0.75 -10.62 -1.32
C VAL A 240 -0.54 -9.65 -2.48
N ILE A 241 0.43 -9.96 -3.35
CA ILE A 241 0.79 -9.12 -4.50
C ILE A 241 0.58 -9.91 -5.79
N PHE A 242 -0.13 -9.30 -6.74
CA PHE A 242 -0.51 -9.88 -8.01
C PHE A 242 0.05 -9.09 -9.19
N GLU A 243 0.47 -9.80 -10.23
CA GLU A 243 0.85 -9.20 -11.51
C GLU A 243 -0.15 -9.59 -12.59
N ARG A 244 -0.59 -8.61 -13.40
CA ARG A 244 -1.47 -8.86 -14.53
C ARG A 244 -0.76 -9.69 -15.61
N LEU A 245 -1.40 -10.76 -16.07
CA LEU A 245 -0.99 -11.53 -17.23
C LEU A 245 -1.29 -10.71 -18.50
N ASN A 246 -0.38 -10.76 -19.48
CA ASN A 246 -0.55 -10.05 -20.75
C ASN A 246 -1.61 -10.70 -21.63
#